data_AF-A0A965PFM6-F1
#
_entry.id   AF-A0A965PFM6-F1
#
_cell.length_a   1.000
_cell.length_b   1.000
_cell.length_c   1.000
_cell.angle_alpha   90.00
_cell.angle_beta   90.00
_cell.angle_gamma   90.00
#
_symmetry.space_group_name_H-M   'P 1'
#
loop_
_entity.id
_entity.type
_entity.pdbx_description
1 polymer ?
#
loop_
_entity_poly.entity_id
_entity_poly.type
_entity_poly.pdbx_seq_one_letter_code
_entity_poly.pdbx_strand_id
1 'polypeptide(L)'
;MLDDITDASLKSRADQLRIDAFEAGRRSAALGVPAPQIELKYMYGRDYGFNEAQSLQFIHLIPQGGLLTPALHYKGRALLLRRGGYNWKMVEHTEKAVEYAFYHMGQPLTDEAGKALRVRYTLEDATRSGLVARSRGKDNKPGTYDQFGHEMLFARMLSRFHAFHASEVAGGVAVDISDSLIQSVVEETESRMGAATALADKLAQVKEAAGDQ
;
A
#
# COMPACT_ATOMS: atom_id res chain seq x y z
N MET A 1 -35.77 1.46 1.35
CA MET A 1 -35.13 0.14 1.08
C MET A 1 -34.07 -0.26 2.11
N LEU A 2 -33.38 0.66 2.81
CA LEU A 2 -32.44 0.30 3.89
C LEU A 2 -33.04 0.47 5.32
N ASP A 3 -34.21 1.10 5.44
CA ASP A 3 -34.86 1.36 6.74
C ASP A 3 -35.63 0.13 7.29
N ASP A 4 -35.79 -0.90 6.46
CA ASP A 4 -36.45 -2.18 6.78
C ASP A 4 -35.46 -3.26 7.24
N ILE A 5 -34.20 -2.92 7.48
CA ILE A 5 -33.20 -3.87 8.00
C ILE A 5 -33.52 -4.16 9.47
N THR A 6 -34.03 -5.36 9.74
CA THR A 6 -34.36 -5.85 11.09
C THR A 6 -33.14 -6.36 11.86
N ASP A 7 -32.07 -6.73 11.16
CA ASP A 7 -30.80 -7.13 11.76
C ASP A 7 -30.01 -5.89 12.24
N ALA A 8 -29.82 -5.79 13.56
CA ALA A 8 -29.14 -4.64 14.17
C ALA A 8 -27.70 -4.44 13.70
N SER A 9 -26.98 -5.52 13.38
CA SER A 9 -25.59 -5.45 12.90
C SER A 9 -25.51 -4.91 11.48
N LEU A 10 -26.41 -5.38 10.59
CA LEU A 10 -26.51 -4.89 9.22
C LEU A 10 -26.99 -3.43 9.20
N LYS A 11 -27.93 -3.08 10.08
CA LYS A 11 -28.43 -1.71 10.21
C LYS A 11 -27.30 -0.76 10.65
N SER A 12 -26.55 -1.14 11.69
CA SER A 12 -25.40 -0.35 12.15
C SER A 12 -24.36 -0.17 11.04
N ARG A 13 -24.09 -1.20 10.23
CA ARG A 13 -23.16 -1.10 9.09
C ARG A 13 -23.70 -0.19 7.99
N ALA A 14 -25.00 -0.27 7.67
CA ALA A 14 -25.63 0.59 6.68
C ALA A 14 -25.62 2.06 7.12
N ASP A 15 -25.91 2.33 8.39
CA ASP A 15 -25.84 3.68 8.97
C ASP A 15 -24.42 4.23 8.95
N GLN A 16 -23.42 3.40 9.24
CA GLN A 16 -22.02 3.80 9.13
C GLN A 16 -21.64 4.18 7.69
N LEU A 17 -22.07 3.40 6.69
CA LEU A 17 -21.80 3.72 5.28
C LEU A 17 -22.45 5.04 4.84
N ARG A 18 -23.66 5.34 5.35
CA ARG A 18 -24.34 6.63 5.11
C ARG A 18 -23.56 7.79 5.72
N ILE A 19 -23.08 7.64 6.95
CA ILE A 19 -22.26 8.64 7.64
C ILE A 19 -20.95 8.87 6.87
N ASP A 20 -20.29 7.79 6.46
CA ASP A 20 -19.03 7.85 5.70
C ASP A 20 -19.22 8.62 4.38
N ALA A 21 -20.27 8.29 3.61
CA ALA A 21 -20.59 8.98 2.36
C ALA A 21 -20.92 10.47 2.57
N PHE A 22 -21.67 10.80 3.63
CA PHE A 22 -21.98 12.18 3.99
C PHE A 22 -20.72 12.99 4.34
N GLU A 23 -19.87 12.46 5.23
CA GLU A 23 -18.63 13.13 5.64
C GLU A 23 -17.61 13.21 4.50
N ALA A 24 -17.52 12.17 3.66
CA ALA A 24 -16.69 12.18 2.46
C ALA A 24 -17.12 13.24 1.46
N GLY A 25 -18.43 13.38 1.21
CA GLY A 25 -18.99 14.44 0.38
C GLY A 25 -18.60 15.83 0.89
N ARG A 26 -18.75 16.06 2.21
CA ARG A 26 -18.39 17.33 2.86
C ARG A 26 -16.89 17.65 2.72
N ARG A 27 -16.02 16.66 2.91
CA ARG A 27 -14.55 16.85 2.87
C ARG A 27 -13.97 16.88 1.46
N SER A 28 -14.64 16.26 0.49
CA SER A 28 -14.20 16.20 -0.91
C SER A 28 -13.92 17.59 -1.47
N ALA A 29 -14.85 18.53 -1.24
CA ALA A 29 -14.70 19.92 -1.68
C ALA A 29 -13.53 20.65 -1.00
N ALA A 30 -13.34 20.44 0.31
CA ALA A 30 -12.29 21.10 1.08
C ALA A 30 -10.88 20.57 0.76
N LEU A 31 -10.76 19.28 0.42
CA LEU A 31 -9.49 18.61 0.20
C LEU A 31 -9.11 18.46 -1.27
N GLY A 32 -10.04 18.72 -2.20
CA GLY A 32 -9.84 18.47 -3.63
C GLY A 32 -9.66 16.99 -3.97
N VAL A 33 -10.14 16.09 -3.10
CA VAL A 33 -10.05 14.63 -3.27
C VAL A 33 -11.46 14.07 -3.49
N PRO A 34 -11.73 13.27 -4.52
CA PRO A 34 -13.06 12.73 -4.77
C PRO A 34 -13.65 11.97 -3.58
N ALA A 35 -14.93 12.20 -3.27
CA ALA A 35 -15.62 11.55 -2.14
C ALA A 35 -15.46 10.01 -2.10
N PRO A 36 -15.58 9.27 -3.22
CA PRO A 36 -15.38 7.81 -3.20
C PRO A 36 -13.98 7.39 -2.74
N GLN A 37 -12.96 8.21 -2.98
CA GLN A 37 -11.60 7.94 -2.48
C GLN A 37 -11.50 8.17 -0.97
N ILE A 38 -12.20 9.17 -0.44
CA ILE A 38 -12.26 9.43 1.01
C ILE A 38 -13.00 8.29 1.72
N GLU A 39 -14.12 7.84 1.17
CA GLU A 39 -14.88 6.68 1.67
C GLU A 39 -14.00 5.44 1.73
N LEU A 40 -13.28 5.12 0.64
CA LEU A 40 -12.37 3.98 0.59
C LEU A 40 -11.28 4.06 1.67
N LYS A 41 -10.71 5.25 1.90
CA LYS A 41 -9.75 5.47 2.98
C LYS A 41 -10.37 5.23 4.36
N TYR A 42 -11.59 5.70 4.61
CA TYR A 42 -12.29 5.50 5.88
C TYR A 42 -12.56 4.01 6.14
N MET A 43 -13.06 3.30 5.14
CA MET A 43 -13.30 1.86 5.23
C MET A 43 -12.01 1.12 5.59
N TYR A 44 -10.94 1.33 4.82
CA TYR A 44 -9.67 0.65 5.07
C TYR A 44 -9.03 1.03 6.41
N GLY A 45 -9.14 2.30 6.81
CA GLY A 45 -8.61 2.74 8.10
C GLY A 45 -9.38 2.15 9.29
N ARG A 46 -10.69 1.92 9.15
CA ARG A 46 -11.51 1.25 10.17
C ARG A 46 -11.04 -0.19 10.41
N ASP A 47 -10.65 -0.91 9.35
CA ASP A 47 -10.10 -2.27 9.47
C ASP A 47 -8.80 -2.29 10.32
N TYR A 48 -8.06 -1.18 10.34
CA TYR A 48 -6.88 -0.98 11.20
C TYR A 48 -7.18 -0.31 12.55
N GLY A 49 -8.45 -0.02 12.87
CA GLY A 49 -8.83 0.71 14.08
C GLY A 49 -8.36 2.16 14.12
N PHE A 50 -8.36 2.83 12.95
CA PHE A 50 -8.11 4.26 12.81
C PHE A 50 -9.41 5.06 12.81
N ASN A 51 -9.34 6.27 13.35
CA ASN A 51 -10.40 7.27 13.17
C ASN A 51 -10.32 7.92 11.79
N GLU A 52 -11.34 8.67 11.39
CA GLU A 52 -11.43 9.34 10.08
C GLU A 52 -10.20 10.19 9.72
N ALA A 53 -9.71 10.99 10.67
CA ALA A 53 -8.56 11.86 10.44
C ALA A 53 -7.28 11.05 10.20
N GLN A 54 -7.08 9.99 11.00
CA GLN A 54 -6.00 9.04 10.82
C GLN A 54 -6.13 8.29 9.49
N SER A 55 -7.33 7.84 9.12
CA SER A 55 -7.59 7.14 7.86
C SER A 55 -7.22 8.00 6.64
N LEU A 56 -7.59 9.28 6.63
CA LEU A 56 -7.22 10.21 5.56
C LEU A 56 -5.70 10.38 5.42
N GLN A 57 -4.99 10.42 6.54
CA GLN A 57 -3.55 10.62 6.59
C GLN A 57 -2.75 9.33 6.36
N PHE A 58 -3.24 8.20 6.84
CA PHE A 58 -2.48 6.96 6.92
C PHE A 58 -2.80 6.00 5.78
N ILE A 59 -3.94 6.14 5.10
CA ILE A 59 -4.27 5.33 3.93
C ILE A 59 -3.98 6.16 2.68
N HIS A 60 -3.02 5.70 1.89
CA HIS A 60 -2.70 6.23 0.57
C HIS A 60 -3.39 5.38 -0.48
N LEU A 61 -3.95 6.01 -1.51
CA LEU A 61 -4.49 5.29 -2.66
C LEU A 61 -3.50 5.43 -3.81
N ILE A 62 -2.92 4.32 -4.24
CA ILE A 62 -1.88 4.28 -5.26
C ILE A 62 -2.51 3.76 -6.56
N PRO A 63 -2.47 4.53 -7.67
CA PRO A 63 -2.92 4.04 -8.96
C PRO A 63 -2.06 2.86 -9.44
N GLN A 64 -2.69 1.71 -9.70
CA GLN A 64 -2.06 0.51 -10.22
C GLN A 64 -2.99 -0.15 -11.24
N GLY A 65 -2.60 -0.18 -12.52
CA GLY A 65 -3.37 -0.85 -13.57
C GLY A 65 -4.80 -0.33 -13.76
N GLY A 66 -5.06 0.96 -13.51
CA GLY A 66 -6.40 1.56 -13.58
C GLY A 66 -7.24 1.40 -12.31
N LEU A 67 -6.72 0.72 -11.28
CA LEU A 67 -7.34 0.59 -9.96
C LEU A 67 -6.61 1.46 -8.93
N LEU A 68 -7.31 1.82 -7.85
CA LEU A 68 -6.71 2.50 -6.70
C LEU A 68 -6.44 1.48 -5.60
N THR A 69 -5.17 1.11 -5.42
CA THR A 69 -4.74 0.17 -4.40
C THR A 69 -4.47 0.91 -3.09
N PRO A 70 -5.14 0.59 -1.98
CA PRO A 70 -4.88 1.18 -0.68
C PRO A 70 -3.54 0.68 -0.11
N ALA A 71 -2.72 1.61 0.35
CA ALA A 71 -1.42 1.35 0.94
C ALA A 71 -1.29 2.08 2.28
N LEU A 72 -0.81 1.36 3.29
CA LEU A 72 -0.61 1.92 4.62
C LEU A 72 0.68 2.77 4.67
N HIS A 73 0.51 4.04 5.02
CA HIS A 73 1.57 5.01 5.25
C HIS A 73 2.43 4.65 6.47
N TYR A 74 3.70 5.06 6.46
CA TYR A 74 4.65 4.68 7.51
C TYR A 74 4.25 5.18 8.91
N LYS A 75 3.56 6.32 9.02
CA LYS A 75 3.03 6.82 10.31
C LYS A 75 1.94 5.90 10.89
N GLY A 76 1.07 5.37 10.03
CA GLY A 76 0.08 4.38 10.41
C GLY A 76 0.75 3.07 10.84
N ARG A 77 1.76 2.60 10.08
CA ARG A 77 2.57 1.44 10.47
C ARG A 77 3.23 1.64 11.83
N ALA A 78 3.85 2.80 12.05
CA ALA A 78 4.50 3.13 13.31
C ALA A 78 3.51 3.08 14.49
N LEU A 79 2.30 3.62 14.31
CA LEU A 79 1.24 3.59 15.33
C LEU A 79 0.83 2.15 15.65
N LEU A 80 0.58 1.33 14.62
CA LEU A 80 0.21 -0.07 14.77
C LEU A 80 1.30 -0.84 15.54
N LEU A 81 2.56 -0.72 15.11
CA LEU A 81 3.70 -1.35 15.78
C LEU A 81 3.78 -0.95 17.26
N ARG A 82 3.62 0.35 17.57
CA ARG A 82 3.63 0.83 18.97
C ARG A 82 2.48 0.25 19.79
N ARG A 83 1.26 0.15 19.21
CA ARG A 83 0.12 -0.52 19.86
C ARG A 83 0.38 -2.01 20.10
N GLY A 84 1.10 -2.67 19.19
CA GLY A 84 1.57 -4.05 19.32
C GLY A 84 2.74 -4.25 20.28
N GLY A 85 3.18 -3.21 21.01
CA GLY A 85 4.28 -3.32 21.98
C GLY A 85 5.68 -3.25 21.36
N TYR A 86 5.79 -3.01 20.05
CA TYR A 86 7.07 -2.80 19.39
C TYR A 86 7.61 -1.40 19.63
N ASN A 87 8.91 -1.33 19.87
CA ASN A 87 9.66 -0.08 20.04
C ASN A 87 10.97 -0.17 19.26
N TRP A 88 11.56 0.98 18.96
CA TRP A 88 12.85 1.04 18.27
C TRP A 88 13.69 2.19 18.76
N LYS A 89 15.01 2.02 18.67
CA LYS A 89 16.02 3.03 18.96
C LYS A 89 16.87 3.28 17.73
N MET A 90 17.13 4.55 17.48
CA MET A 90 17.96 5.00 16.36
C MET A 90 19.41 4.58 16.58
N VAL A 91 20.00 3.98 15.55
CA VAL A 91 21.43 3.67 15.46
C VAL A 91 22.09 4.62 14.46
N GLU A 92 21.46 4.79 13.30
CA GLU A 92 21.84 5.77 12.28
C GLU A 92 20.59 6.40 11.67
N HIS A 93 20.63 7.69 11.38
CA HIS A 93 19.57 8.39 10.64
C HIS A 93 20.17 9.53 9.82
N THR A 94 20.55 9.24 8.59
CA THR A 94 21.18 10.17 7.67
C THR A 94 20.50 10.11 6.30
N GLU A 95 20.83 11.05 5.41
CA GLU A 95 20.35 11.03 4.02
C GLU A 95 20.82 9.81 3.22
N LYS A 96 21.87 9.12 3.68
CA LYS A 96 22.44 7.96 2.98
C LYS A 96 21.93 6.63 3.54
N ALA A 97 21.63 6.57 4.82
CA ALA A 97 21.18 5.35 5.47
C ALA A 97 20.40 5.62 6.76
N VAL A 98 19.51 4.70 7.08
CA VAL A 98 18.85 4.59 8.38
C VAL A 98 19.08 3.21 8.95
N GLU A 99 19.29 3.13 10.25
CA GLU A 99 19.44 1.88 10.98
C GLU A 99 18.81 2.01 12.37
N TYR A 100 18.02 0.99 12.74
CA TYR A 100 17.28 0.98 13.99
C TYR A 100 17.37 -0.37 14.68
N ALA A 101 17.57 -0.34 16.00
CA ALA A 101 17.48 -1.51 16.86
C ALA A 101 16.05 -1.66 17.39
N PHE A 102 15.48 -2.86 17.27
CA PHE A 102 14.08 -3.11 17.60
C PHE A 102 13.89 -3.89 18.90
N TYR A 103 12.76 -3.64 19.53
CA TYR A 103 12.36 -4.18 20.83
C TYR A 103 10.89 -4.58 20.77
N HIS A 104 10.52 -5.63 21.48
CA HIS A 104 9.13 -6.04 21.69
C HIS A 104 8.87 -6.21 23.19
N MET A 105 7.84 -5.55 23.71
CA MET A 105 7.51 -5.54 25.15
C MET A 105 8.71 -5.17 26.04
N GLY A 106 9.52 -4.21 25.59
CA GLY A 106 10.72 -3.75 26.30
C GLY A 106 11.96 -4.63 26.16
N GLN A 107 11.82 -5.84 25.59
CA GLN A 107 12.95 -6.75 25.36
C GLN A 107 13.56 -6.55 23.97
N PRO A 108 14.88 -6.62 23.81
CA PRO A 108 15.51 -6.53 22.49
C PRO A 108 15.09 -7.72 21.64
N LEU A 109 14.70 -7.46 20.40
CA LEU A 109 14.59 -8.52 19.40
C LEU A 109 15.99 -8.97 19.02
N THR A 110 16.16 -10.24 18.68
CA THR A 110 17.45 -10.79 18.28
C THR A 110 17.42 -11.39 16.88
N ASP A 111 18.54 -11.34 16.19
CA ASP A 111 18.77 -12.10 14.96
C ASP A 111 19.04 -13.60 15.25
N GLU A 112 19.24 -14.39 14.20
CA GLU A 112 19.53 -15.82 14.30
C GLU A 112 20.82 -16.12 15.07
N ALA A 113 21.75 -15.17 15.15
CA ALA A 113 23.00 -15.28 15.89
C ALA A 113 22.87 -14.82 17.36
N GLY A 114 21.66 -14.47 17.82
CA GLY A 114 21.39 -14.00 19.18
C GLY A 114 21.86 -12.55 19.43
N LYS A 115 22.24 -11.80 18.40
CA LYS A 115 22.61 -10.38 18.53
C LYS A 115 21.36 -9.52 18.40
N ALA A 116 21.39 -8.31 18.97
CA ALA A 116 20.28 -7.37 18.85
C ALA A 116 19.92 -7.14 17.37
N LEU A 117 18.66 -7.35 17.02
CA LEU A 117 18.11 -7.17 15.69
C LEU A 117 18.21 -5.69 15.31
N ARG A 118 18.98 -5.41 14.27
CA ARG A 118 19.09 -4.09 13.65
C ARG A 118 18.63 -4.18 12.21
N VAL A 119 17.68 -3.33 11.85
CA VAL A 119 17.21 -3.24 10.47
C VAL A 119 17.77 -1.97 9.87
N ARG A 120 18.49 -2.13 8.76
CA ARG A 120 19.13 -1.05 8.00
C ARG A 120 18.48 -0.94 6.63
N TYR A 121 18.38 0.29 6.14
CA TYR A 121 18.02 0.55 4.74
C TYR A 121 18.80 1.76 4.23
N THR A 122 19.33 1.65 3.01
CA THR A 122 20.23 2.66 2.44
C THR A 122 19.68 3.28 1.16
N LEU A 123 20.20 4.44 0.78
CA LEU A 123 19.91 5.06 -0.52
C LEU A 123 20.34 4.17 -1.69
N GLU A 124 21.40 3.37 -1.51
CA GLU A 124 21.83 2.39 -2.49
C GLU A 124 20.78 1.28 -2.68
N ASP A 125 20.21 0.77 -1.58
CA ASP A 125 19.09 -0.18 -1.63
C ASP A 125 17.89 0.42 -2.38
N ALA A 126 17.53 1.66 -2.04
CA ALA A 126 16.42 2.36 -2.69
C ALA A 126 16.67 2.58 -4.19
N THR A 127 17.92 2.87 -4.56
CA THR A 127 18.34 3.06 -5.96
C THR A 127 18.27 1.74 -6.72
N ARG A 128 18.80 0.66 -6.15
CA ARG A 128 18.76 -0.69 -6.73
C ARG A 128 17.33 -1.20 -6.92
N SER A 129 16.44 -0.91 -5.99
CA SER A 129 15.00 -1.22 -6.11
C SER A 129 14.25 -0.26 -7.07
N GLY A 130 14.94 0.68 -7.72
CA GLY A 130 14.35 1.65 -8.65
C GLY A 130 13.39 2.65 -7.99
N LEU A 131 13.38 2.77 -6.66
CA LEU A 131 12.48 3.67 -5.93
C LEU A 131 12.85 5.14 -6.15
N VAL A 132 14.16 5.42 -6.17
CA VAL A 132 14.68 6.77 -6.43
C VAL A 132 14.27 7.23 -7.83
N ALA A 133 14.53 6.40 -8.86
CA ALA A 133 14.15 6.71 -10.23
C ALA A 133 12.63 6.89 -10.39
N ARG A 134 11.82 6.00 -9.80
CA ARG A 134 10.36 6.12 -9.79
C ARG A 134 9.88 7.42 -9.15
N SER A 135 10.54 7.89 -8.09
CA SER A 135 10.16 9.13 -7.42
C SER A 135 10.38 10.40 -8.25
N ARG A 136 11.30 10.35 -9.24
CA ARG A 136 11.59 11.46 -10.16
C ARG A 136 10.65 11.52 -11.37
N GLY A 137 9.89 10.44 -11.60
CA GLY A 137 8.94 10.33 -12.71
C GLY A 137 9.61 10.32 -14.09
N LYS A 138 8.80 10.45 -15.15
CA LYS A 138 9.27 10.42 -16.55
C LYS A 138 10.13 11.63 -16.93
N ASP A 139 9.89 12.78 -16.30
CA ASP A 139 10.59 14.05 -16.58
C ASP A 139 11.93 14.16 -15.83
N ASN A 140 12.30 13.16 -15.01
CA ASN A 140 13.51 13.14 -14.19
C ASN A 140 13.71 14.40 -13.31
N LYS A 141 12.60 14.99 -12.82
CA LYS A 141 12.64 16.13 -11.89
C LYS A 141 13.00 15.64 -10.48
N PRO A 142 13.56 16.50 -9.60
CA PRO A 142 13.82 16.13 -8.21
C PRO A 142 12.58 15.50 -7.56
N GLY A 143 12.74 14.26 -7.09
CA GLY A 143 11.70 13.43 -6.52
C GLY A 143 11.67 13.47 -5.00
N THR A 144 10.79 12.68 -4.39
CA THR A 144 10.67 12.62 -2.93
C THR A 144 11.95 12.15 -2.23
N TYR A 145 12.73 11.26 -2.85
CA TYR A 145 14.03 10.84 -2.30
C TYR A 145 15.10 11.93 -2.36
N ASP A 146 14.97 12.91 -3.27
CA ASP A 146 15.91 14.03 -3.36
C ASP A 146 15.59 15.13 -2.33
N GLN A 147 14.35 15.20 -1.85
CA GLN A 147 13.87 16.22 -0.91
C GLN A 147 13.78 15.73 0.54
N PHE A 148 13.43 14.45 0.72
CA PHE A 148 13.10 13.83 2.02
C PHE A 148 13.75 12.46 2.13
N GLY A 149 15.05 12.37 1.80
CA GLY A 149 15.77 11.11 1.64
C GLY A 149 15.71 10.27 2.92
N HIS A 150 16.11 10.83 4.04
CA HIS A 150 16.10 10.13 5.34
C HIS A 150 14.70 9.66 5.76
N GLU A 151 13.63 10.45 5.56
CA GLU A 151 12.27 10.00 5.88
C GLU A 151 11.79 8.90 4.94
N MET A 152 12.14 8.96 3.65
CA MET A 152 11.83 7.89 2.70
C MET A 152 12.54 6.58 3.06
N LEU A 153 13.82 6.67 3.46
CA LEU A 153 14.58 5.51 3.93
C LEU A 153 13.99 4.93 5.21
N PHE A 154 13.61 5.77 6.18
CA PHE A 154 12.93 5.35 7.40
C PHE A 154 11.60 4.65 7.10
N ALA A 155 10.79 5.22 6.21
CA ALA A 155 9.51 4.64 5.82
C ALA A 155 9.69 3.24 5.21
N ARG A 156 10.72 3.05 4.38
CA ARG A 156 11.02 1.74 3.76
C ARG A 156 11.57 0.74 4.76
N MET A 157 12.50 1.16 5.62
CA MET A 157 13.03 0.34 6.71
C MET A 157 11.90 -0.17 7.61
N LEU A 158 11.00 0.73 8.04
CA LEU A 158 9.88 0.38 8.90
C LEU A 158 8.88 -0.56 8.20
N SER A 159 8.66 -0.36 6.91
CA SER A 159 7.79 -1.24 6.12
C SER A 159 8.35 -2.67 6.02
N ARG A 160 9.67 -2.81 5.84
CA ARG A 160 10.35 -4.12 5.87
C ARG A 160 10.28 -4.75 7.26
N PHE A 161 10.56 -3.98 8.32
CA PHE A 161 10.45 -4.49 9.67
C PHE A 161 9.04 -5.02 9.95
N HIS A 162 8.01 -4.21 9.62
CA HIS A 162 6.62 -4.63 9.78
C HIS A 162 6.31 -5.92 9.02
N ALA A 163 6.72 -6.03 7.75
CA ALA A 163 6.42 -7.20 6.93
C ALA A 163 7.09 -8.49 7.41
N PHE A 164 8.35 -8.42 7.87
CA PHE A 164 9.15 -9.62 8.17
C PHE A 164 9.23 -9.99 9.66
N HIS A 165 9.00 -9.03 10.56
CA HIS A 165 9.20 -9.24 12.00
C HIS A 165 7.99 -8.94 12.87
N ALA A 166 6.93 -8.34 12.32
CA ALA A 166 5.76 -7.90 13.08
C ALA A 166 4.46 -7.97 12.25
N SER A 167 4.36 -8.93 11.32
CA SER A 167 3.26 -9.00 10.36
C SER A 167 1.90 -9.25 11.03
N GLU A 168 1.89 -9.82 12.22
CA GLU A 168 0.71 -10.04 13.04
C GLU A 168 0.01 -8.74 13.47
N VAL A 169 0.74 -7.62 13.51
CA VAL A 169 0.21 -6.33 13.93
C VAL A 169 -0.73 -5.71 12.87
N ALA A 170 -0.71 -6.22 11.63
CA ALA A 170 -1.63 -5.79 10.57
C ALA A 170 -3.07 -6.30 10.75
N GLY A 171 -3.36 -7.09 11.79
CA GLY A 171 -4.75 -7.42 12.17
C GLY A 171 -5.51 -8.28 11.16
N GLY A 172 -4.83 -9.18 10.44
CA GLY A 172 -5.46 -10.09 9.47
C GLY A 172 -5.69 -9.50 8.07
N VAL A 173 -5.40 -8.21 7.86
CA VAL A 173 -5.23 -7.68 6.50
C VAL A 173 -3.87 -8.16 6.02
N ALA A 174 -3.84 -9.04 5.03
CA ALA A 174 -2.61 -9.50 4.40
C ALA A 174 -1.74 -8.26 4.12
N VAL A 175 -0.55 -8.22 4.73
CA VAL A 175 0.47 -7.26 4.36
C VAL A 175 0.74 -7.54 2.89
N ASP A 176 0.23 -6.66 2.03
CA ASP A 176 0.52 -6.72 0.61
C ASP A 176 2.02 -6.42 0.46
N ILE A 177 2.81 -7.49 0.53
CA ILE A 177 4.22 -7.51 0.19
C ILE A 177 4.23 -7.43 -1.34
N SER A 178 4.01 -6.23 -1.85
CA SER A 178 4.21 -5.93 -3.26
C SER A 178 5.72 -5.96 -3.55
N ASP A 179 6.27 -7.18 -3.62
CA ASP A 179 7.52 -7.51 -4.31
C ASP A 179 7.49 -8.96 -4.87
N SER A 180 6.41 -9.74 -4.72
CA SER A 180 6.30 -11.11 -5.28
C SER A 180 5.07 -11.42 -6.16
N LEU A 181 4.09 -10.52 -6.28
CA LEU A 181 2.95 -10.71 -7.21
C LEU A 181 3.27 -10.38 -8.68
N ILE A 182 4.52 -9.97 -8.96
CA ILE A 182 5.03 -9.62 -10.29
C ILE A 182 5.22 -10.86 -11.18
N GLN A 183 5.35 -12.07 -10.63
CA GLN A 183 5.61 -13.26 -11.45
C GLN A 183 4.35 -14.00 -11.91
N SER A 184 3.29 -14.09 -11.10
CA SER A 184 2.12 -14.92 -11.45
C SER A 184 1.15 -14.27 -12.45
N VAL A 185 1.12 -12.92 -12.54
CA VAL A 185 0.23 -12.20 -13.47
C VAL A 185 0.83 -12.07 -14.87
N VAL A 186 2.16 -12.09 -14.98
CA VAL A 186 2.86 -12.05 -16.28
C VAL A 186 2.61 -13.34 -17.05
N GLU A 187 2.71 -14.51 -16.40
CA GLU A 187 2.44 -15.81 -17.04
C GLU A 187 0.98 -15.95 -17.51
N GLU A 188 0.01 -15.44 -16.74
CA GLU A 188 -1.41 -15.52 -17.11
C GLU A 188 -1.81 -14.50 -18.18
N THR A 189 -1.14 -13.33 -18.22
CA THR A 189 -1.38 -12.30 -19.25
C THR A 189 -0.72 -12.66 -20.58
N GLU A 190 0.47 -13.26 -20.57
CA GLU A 190 1.14 -13.77 -21.77
C GLU A 190 0.34 -14.93 -22.41
N SER A 191 -0.25 -15.81 -21.60
CA SER A 191 -1.19 -16.85 -22.06
C SER A 191 -2.44 -16.28 -22.74
N ARG A 192 -3.04 -15.22 -22.16
CA ARG A 192 -4.26 -14.58 -22.69
C ARG A 192 -3.99 -13.72 -23.92
N MET A 193 -2.84 -13.05 -24.01
CA MET A 193 -2.44 -12.29 -25.19
C MET A 193 -2.12 -13.19 -26.38
N GLY A 194 -1.46 -14.33 -26.16
CA GLY A 194 -1.21 -15.32 -27.22
C GLY A 194 -2.52 -15.88 -27.82
N ALA A 195 -3.55 -16.09 -26.99
CA ALA A 195 -4.85 -16.55 -27.45
C ALA A 195 -5.65 -15.48 -28.24
N ALA A 196 -5.52 -14.21 -27.85
CA ALA A 196 -6.20 -13.10 -28.51
C ALA A 196 -5.62 -12.78 -29.89
N THR A 197 -4.29 -12.84 -30.05
CA THR A 197 -3.62 -12.63 -31.35
C THR A 197 -3.98 -13.75 -32.35
N ALA A 198 -3.99 -15.00 -31.89
CA ALA A 198 -4.39 -16.14 -32.74
C ALA A 198 -5.85 -16.06 -33.23
N LEU A 199 -6.75 -15.47 -32.43
CA LEU A 199 -8.14 -15.26 -32.82
C LEU A 199 -8.30 -14.13 -33.84
N ALA A 200 -7.51 -13.05 -33.69
CA ALA A 200 -7.51 -11.91 -34.61
C ALA A 200 -7.00 -12.30 -36.01
N ASP A 201 -5.93 -13.10 -36.08
CA ASP A 201 -5.36 -13.57 -37.35
C ASP A 201 -6.34 -14.49 -38.10
N LYS A 202 -7.07 -15.34 -37.36
CA LYS A 202 -8.08 -16.23 -37.94
C LYS A 202 -9.30 -15.46 -38.47
N LEU A 203 -9.68 -14.36 -37.81
CA LEU A 203 -10.75 -13.46 -38.24
C LEU A 203 -10.37 -12.63 -39.48
N ALA A 204 -9.10 -12.24 -39.62
CA ALA A 204 -8.60 -11.53 -40.78
C ALA A 204 -8.61 -12.43 -42.04
N GLN A 205 -8.13 -13.68 -41.92
CA GLN A 205 -8.13 -14.66 -43.03
C GLN A 205 -9.55 -14.98 -43.51
N VAL A 206 -10.53 -15.06 -42.60
CA VAL A 206 -11.94 -15.30 -42.97
C VAL A 206 -12.55 -14.11 -43.70
N LYS A 207 -12.14 -12.87 -43.38
CA LYS A 207 -12.62 -11.67 -44.06
C LYS A 207 -12.00 -11.48 -45.45
N GLU A 208 -10.73 -11.83 -45.64
CA GLU A 208 -10.11 -11.84 -46.97
C GLU A 208 -10.74 -12.90 -47.88
N ALA A 209 -11.02 -14.10 -47.36
CA ALA A 209 -11.70 -15.15 -48.12
C ALA A 209 -13.16 -14.81 -48.49
N ALA A 210 -13.79 -13.85 -47.79
CA ALA A 210 -15.16 -13.41 -48.04
C ALA A 210 -15.26 -12.13 -48.89
N GLY A 211 -14.14 -11.47 -49.19
CA GLY A 211 -14.07 -10.24 -49.99
C GLY A 211 -13.79 -10.43 -51.48
N ASP A 212 -13.56 -11.67 -51.93
CA ASP A 212 -13.25 -12.02 -53.33
C ASP A 212 -14.46 -12.60 -54.10
N GLN A 213 -15.66 -12.01 -53.90
CA GLN A 213 -16.85 -12.28 -54.74
C GLN A 213 -17.49 -10.99 -55.27
#